data_AF-A0A2V8P412-F1
#
_entry.id   AF-A0A2V8P412-F1
#
_cell.length_a   1.000
_cell.length_b   1.000
_cell.length_c   1.000
_cell.angle_alpha   90.00
_cell.angle_beta   90.00
_cell.angle_gamma   90.00
#
_symmetry.space_group_name_H-M   'P 1'
#
loop_
_entity.id
_entity.type
_entity.pdbx_description
1 polymer ?
#
loop_
_entity_poly.entity_id
_entity_poly.type
_entity_poly.pdbx_seq_one_letter_code
_entity_poly.pdbx_strand_id
1 'polypeptide(L)'
;TTSPNLTNVINTRQVVDLPLGNRNPVELAALQAGIAVIGTDTRGASVSGLRQTAVNLTQDGINAMDNFVKTSSFFAITTPSLNSTAEFSITTGTVGSDSGRGAAQINLVTKGGTNDFHGGAFLQVL
;
A
#
# COMPACT_ATOMS: atom_id res chain seq x y z
N THR A 1 22.07 -2.66 -17.87
CA THR A 1 22.08 -2.82 -16.41
C THR A 1 20.68 -3.23 -15.99
N THR A 2 20.51 -4.45 -15.47
CA THR A 2 19.19 -4.94 -15.03
C THR A 2 19.05 -4.61 -13.56
N SER A 3 18.24 -3.60 -13.21
CA SER A 3 17.96 -3.29 -11.81
C SER A 3 17.07 -4.40 -11.22
N PRO A 4 17.44 -5.01 -10.09
CA PRO A 4 16.63 -6.03 -9.43
C PRO A 4 15.45 -5.37 -8.70
N ASN A 5 14.36 -5.14 -9.43
CA ASN A 5 13.15 -4.53 -8.92
C ASN A 5 12.06 -5.60 -8.86
N LEU A 6 11.41 -5.79 -7.72
CA LEU A 6 10.24 -6.67 -7.59
C LEU A 6 8.99 -5.82 -7.44
N THR A 7 8.11 -5.86 -8.43
CA THR A 7 6.82 -5.16 -8.41
C THR A 7 5.69 -6.17 -8.36
N ASN A 8 4.83 -6.07 -7.36
CA ASN A 8 3.57 -6.78 -7.32
C ASN A 8 2.43 -5.77 -7.40
N VAL A 9 1.59 -5.94 -8.42
CA VAL A 9 0.35 -5.21 -8.59
C VAL A 9 -0.79 -6.12 -8.12
N ILE A 10 -1.51 -5.68 -7.10
CA ILE A 10 -2.65 -6.40 -6.55
C ILE A 10 -3.92 -5.64 -6.95
N ASN A 11 -4.67 -6.26 -7.86
CA ASN A 11 -5.93 -5.71 -8.32
C ASN A 11 -7.05 -6.03 -7.34
N THR A 12 -8.03 -5.13 -7.18
CA THR A 12 -9.13 -5.28 -6.22
C THR A 12 -9.84 -6.64 -6.27
N ARG A 13 -10.00 -7.25 -7.46
CA ARG A 13 -10.60 -8.59 -7.58
C ARG A 13 -9.84 -9.66 -6.80
N GLN A 14 -8.51 -9.58 -6.76
CA GLN A 14 -7.66 -10.52 -6.03
C GLN A 14 -7.71 -10.28 -4.51
N VAL A 15 -8.18 -9.11 -4.07
CA VAL A 15 -8.24 -8.71 -2.66
C VAL A 15 -9.60 -9.03 -2.03
N VAL A 16 -10.68 -9.10 -2.81
CA VAL A 16 -12.01 -9.49 -2.29
C VAL A 16 -11.97 -10.90 -1.67
N ASP A 17 -11.11 -11.78 -2.17
CA ASP A 17 -10.97 -13.16 -1.69
C ASP A 17 -10.07 -13.30 -0.45
N LEU A 18 -9.35 -12.24 -0.06
CA LEU A 18 -8.46 -12.27 1.11
C LEU A 18 -9.11 -11.55 2.31
N PRO A 19 -9.32 -12.22 3.45
CA PRO A 19 -9.87 -11.58 4.63
C PRO A 19 -8.87 -10.57 5.22
N LEU A 20 -9.02 -9.30 4.85
CA LEU A 20 -8.31 -8.19 5.47
C LEU A 20 -9.07 -7.72 6.71
N GLY A 21 -8.48 -7.87 7.89
CA GLY A 21 -9.13 -7.55 9.17
C GLY A 21 -9.62 -6.10 9.26
N ASN A 22 -8.79 -5.13 8.85
CA ASN A 22 -9.16 -3.72 8.85
C ASN A 22 -9.65 -3.20 7.49
N ARG A 23 -9.80 -4.10 6.50
CA ARG A 23 -10.15 -3.76 5.11
C ARG A 23 -9.28 -2.64 4.53
N ASN A 24 -8.04 -2.55 5.00
CA ASN A 24 -7.06 -1.58 4.54
C ASN A 24 -6.14 -2.28 3.53
N PRO A 25 -6.15 -1.88 2.24
CA PRO A 25 -5.34 -2.52 1.20
C PRO A 25 -3.84 -2.40 1.47
N VAL A 26 -3.41 -1.43 2.27
CA VAL A 26 -2.00 -1.24 2.64
C VAL A 26 -1.46 -2.42 3.45
N GLU A 27 -2.33 -3.19 4.13
CA GLU A 27 -1.94 -4.41 4.85
C GLU A 27 -1.45 -5.52 3.91
N LEU A 28 -1.83 -5.48 2.63
CA LEU A 28 -1.35 -6.43 1.62
C LEU A 28 0.15 -6.29 1.36
N ALA A 29 0.76 -5.18 1.75
CA ALA A 29 2.22 -5.03 1.74
C ALA A 29 2.92 -6.16 2.52
N ALA A 30 2.27 -6.74 3.54
CA ALA A 30 2.80 -7.88 4.29
C ALA A 30 3.05 -9.13 3.44
N LEU A 31 2.37 -9.27 2.30
CA LEU A 31 2.50 -10.43 1.41
C LEU A 31 3.66 -10.28 0.41
N GLN A 32 4.27 -9.10 0.34
CA GLN A 32 5.35 -8.81 -0.58
C GLN A 32 6.68 -9.40 -0.07
N ALA A 33 7.42 -10.05 -0.95
CA ALA A 33 8.77 -10.51 -0.62
C ALA A 33 9.69 -9.32 -0.30
N GLY A 34 10.51 -9.48 0.73
CA GLY A 34 11.39 -8.42 1.25
C GLY A 34 10.73 -7.51 2.27
N ILE A 35 9.45 -7.71 2.60
CA ILE A 35 8.78 -7.05 3.73
C ILE A 35 8.75 -8.00 4.92
N ALA A 36 9.30 -7.55 6.05
CA ALA A 36 9.27 -8.28 7.31
C ALA A 36 8.39 -7.53 8.31
N VAL A 37 7.26 -8.13 8.67
CA VAL A 37 6.29 -7.58 9.63
C VAL A 37 6.60 -8.10 11.05
N ILE A 38 6.55 -7.22 12.05
CA ILE A 38 6.67 -7.61 13.46
C ILE A 38 5.25 -7.81 14.01
N GLY A 39 4.89 -9.05 14.34
CA GLY A 39 3.52 -9.39 14.75
C GLY A 39 2.54 -9.28 13.58
N THR A 40 1.43 -8.59 13.78
CA THR A 40 0.38 -8.39 12.76
C THR A 40 0.30 -6.97 12.21
N ASP A 41 1.10 -6.03 12.72
CA ASP A 41 1.02 -4.62 12.36
C ASP A 41 2.04 -4.26 11.27
N THR A 42 1.55 -3.97 10.07
CA THR A 42 2.38 -3.52 8.94
C THR A 42 3.03 -2.17 9.19
N ARG A 43 2.52 -1.33 10.10
CA ARG A 43 3.14 -0.05 10.44
C ARG A 43 4.53 -0.20 11.03
N GLY A 44 4.81 -1.33 11.68
CA GLY A 44 6.12 -1.68 12.24
C GLY A 44 7.06 -2.43 11.29
N ALA A 45 6.63 -2.70 10.06
CA ALA A 45 7.35 -3.58 9.15
C ALA A 45 8.63 -2.95 8.58
N SER A 46 9.64 -3.77 8.31
CA SER A 46 10.88 -3.35 7.64
C SER A 46 10.91 -3.81 6.19
N VAL A 47 11.57 -3.03 5.32
CA VAL A 47 11.77 -3.37 3.91
C VAL A 47 13.24 -3.68 3.70
N SER A 48 13.56 -4.94 3.39
CA SER A 48 14.94 -5.40 3.19
C SER A 48 15.89 -5.02 4.33
N GLY A 49 15.40 -5.01 5.58
CA GLY A 49 16.17 -4.65 6.78
C GLY A 49 16.38 -3.14 6.99
N LEU A 50 15.79 -2.29 6.16
CA LEU A 50 15.87 -0.84 6.33
C LEU A 50 14.91 -0.32 7.40
N ARG A 51 15.14 0.93 7.82
CA ARG A 51 14.27 1.64 8.75
C ARG A 51 12.82 1.66 8.23
N GLN A 52 11.87 1.62 9.15
CA GLN A 52 10.44 1.70 8.83
C GLN A 52 10.09 2.91 7.96
N THR A 53 10.79 4.02 8.16
CA THR A 53 10.59 5.25 7.39
C THR A 53 11.11 5.19 5.95
N ALA A 54 11.78 4.11 5.54
CA ALA A 54 12.32 3.93 4.18
C ALA A 54 11.26 3.44 3.18
N VAL A 55 10.05 3.98 3.26
CA VAL A 55 8.94 3.69 2.35
C VAL A 55 8.33 4.98 1.83
N ASN A 56 7.81 4.93 0.62
CA ASN A 56 7.02 5.99 0.02
C ASN A 56 5.62 5.47 -0.30
N LEU A 57 4.59 6.15 0.19
CA LEU A 57 3.20 5.78 -0.04
C LEU A 57 2.46 6.96 -0.66
N THR A 58 1.92 6.72 -1.86
CA THR A 58 1.09 7.66 -2.59
C THR A 58 -0.32 7.12 -2.77
N GLN A 59 -1.28 8.02 -2.79
CA GLN A 59 -2.64 7.75 -3.21
C GLN A 59 -2.99 8.70 -4.36
N ASP A 60 -3.37 8.14 -5.50
CA ASP A 60 -3.66 8.87 -6.74
C ASP A 60 -2.51 9.81 -7.15
N GLY A 61 -1.26 9.37 -6.89
CA GLY A 61 -0.03 10.13 -7.15
C GLY A 61 0.31 11.19 -6.09
N ILE A 62 -0.55 11.43 -5.11
CA ILE A 62 -0.33 12.39 -4.02
C ILE A 62 0.28 11.67 -2.82
N ASN A 63 1.24 12.29 -2.14
CA ASN A 63 1.79 11.75 -0.90
C ASN A 63 0.69 11.57 0.15
N ALA A 64 0.54 10.35 0.67
CA ALA A 64 -0.47 10.01 1.66
C ALA A 64 0.15 9.66 3.03
N MET A 65 1.42 10.00 3.24
CA MET A 65 2.15 9.74 4.48
C MET A 65 2.17 10.97 5.40
N ASP A 66 2.38 10.73 6.69
CA ASP A 66 2.83 11.77 7.61
C ASP A 66 4.34 11.99 7.42
N ASN A 67 4.71 13.10 6.79
CA ASN A 67 6.11 13.47 6.59
C ASN A 67 6.69 14.29 7.76
N PHE A 68 5.84 14.81 8.66
CA PHE A 68 6.30 15.54 9.84
C PHE A 68 6.64 14.57 10.98
N VAL A 69 5.76 13.60 11.24
CA VAL A 69 5.96 12.53 12.23
C VAL A 69 6.12 11.18 11.54
N LYS A 70 7.13 11.06 10.68
CA LYS A 70 7.40 9.80 9.97
C LYS A 70 8.06 8.79 10.91
N THR A 71 7.25 8.02 11.62
CA THR A 71 7.71 7.00 12.58
C THR A 71 7.32 5.57 12.20
N SER A 72 6.49 5.40 11.17
CA SER A 72 5.97 4.10 10.72
C SER A 72 6.15 3.89 9.22
N SER A 73 5.99 2.64 8.80
CA SER A 73 6.07 2.21 7.40
C SER A 73 4.74 2.38 6.68
N PHE A 74 3.95 1.30 6.60
CA PHE A 74 2.78 1.17 5.76
C PHE A 74 1.55 1.83 6.40
N PHE A 75 1.64 3.14 6.63
CA PHE A 75 0.57 3.97 7.18
C PHE A 75 0.19 5.08 6.19
N ALA A 76 -1.11 5.19 5.90
CA ALA A 76 -1.68 6.22 5.05
C ALA A 76 -2.63 7.10 5.88
N ILE A 77 -2.41 8.41 5.89
CA ILE A 77 -3.28 9.39 6.60
C ILE A 77 -4.70 9.37 6.03
N THR A 78 -4.83 9.09 4.74
CA THR A 78 -6.10 9.04 4.02
C THR A 78 -7.01 7.90 4.47
N THR A 79 -6.51 6.95 5.27
CA THR A 79 -7.25 5.77 5.74
C THR A 79 -7.97 5.03 4.60
N PRO A 80 -7.24 4.54 3.58
CA PRO A 80 -7.83 3.94 2.40
C PRO A 80 -8.63 2.68 2.80
N SER A 81 -9.79 2.51 2.18
CA SER A 81 -10.60 1.31 2.32
C SER A 81 -10.48 0.44 1.08
N LEU A 82 -10.67 -0.87 1.26
CA LEU A 82 -10.72 -1.81 0.14
C LEU A 82 -11.83 -1.46 -0.86
N ASN A 83 -12.94 -0.91 -0.37
CA ASN A 83 -14.08 -0.55 -1.20
C ASN A 83 -13.83 0.68 -2.08
N SER A 84 -13.01 1.62 -1.62
CA SER A 84 -12.69 2.86 -2.34
C SER A 84 -11.45 2.73 -3.22
N THR A 85 -10.67 1.66 -3.07
CA THR A 85 -9.44 1.42 -3.82
C THR A 85 -9.76 0.63 -5.09
N ALA A 86 -9.21 1.01 -6.24
CA ALA A 86 -9.25 0.24 -7.47
C ALA A 86 -8.04 -0.68 -7.58
N GLU A 87 -6.86 -0.13 -7.28
CA GLU A 87 -5.58 -0.82 -7.44
C GLU A 87 -4.67 -0.51 -6.24
N PHE A 88 -3.94 -1.54 -5.80
CA PHE A 88 -2.83 -1.41 -4.88
C PHE A 88 -1.60 -1.99 -5.56
N SER A 89 -0.52 -1.23 -5.62
CA SER A 89 0.75 -1.71 -6.15
C SER A 89 1.86 -1.46 -5.15
N ILE A 90 2.80 -2.40 -5.10
CA ILE A 90 3.98 -2.30 -4.27
C ILE A 90 5.20 -2.73 -5.06
N THR A 91 6.21 -1.86 -5.06
CA THR A 91 7.52 -2.13 -5.64
C THR A 91 8.57 -2.09 -4.55
N THR A 92 9.32 -3.18 -4.39
CA THR A 92 10.46 -3.30 -3.47
C THR A 92 11.77 -3.49 -4.24
N GLY A 93 12.87 -2.94 -3.73
CA GLY A 93 14.22 -3.12 -4.32
C GLY A 93 14.92 -1.81 -4.64
N THR A 94 15.80 -1.81 -5.66
CA THR A 94 16.44 -0.60 -6.19
C THR A 94 15.42 0.23 -6.95
N VAL A 95 14.65 1.00 -6.21
CA VAL A 95 13.64 1.86 -6.78
C VAL A 95 14.32 2.90 -7.69
N GLY A 96 13.80 3.06 -8.91
CA GLY A 96 14.38 3.96 -9.91
C GLY A 96 14.41 5.40 -9.41
N SER A 97 15.31 6.23 -9.96
CA SER A 97 15.44 7.65 -9.54
C SER A 97 14.19 8.50 -9.78
N ASP A 98 13.29 8.03 -10.64
CA ASP A 98 11.97 8.62 -10.91
C ASP A 98 10.97 8.36 -9.79
N SER A 99 11.20 7.29 -9.02
CA SER A 99 10.39 6.94 -7.87
C SER A 99 10.93 7.65 -6.63
N GLY A 100 10.03 8.18 -5.81
CA GLY A 100 10.38 9.00 -4.65
C GLY A 100 11.30 8.32 -3.61
N ARG A 101 11.53 8.98 -2.48
CA ARG A 101 12.46 8.50 -1.45
C ARG A 101 11.98 7.20 -0.78
N GLY A 102 12.84 6.17 -0.72
CA GLY A 102 12.56 4.94 0.03
C GLY A 102 12.87 3.68 -0.79
N ALA A 103 12.91 2.53 -0.11
CA ALA A 103 13.19 1.22 -0.70
C ALA A 103 11.92 0.42 -1.06
N ALA A 104 10.76 0.87 -0.57
CA ALA A 104 9.46 0.45 -1.07
C ALA A 104 8.69 1.66 -1.59
N GLN A 105 8.04 1.48 -2.73
CA GLN A 105 7.06 2.41 -3.26
C GLN A 105 5.70 1.72 -3.25
N ILE A 106 4.74 2.40 -2.69
CA ILE A 106 3.37 1.96 -2.58
C ILE A 106 2.54 2.97 -3.34
N ASN A 107 1.75 2.50 -4.30
CA ASN A 107 0.79 3.35 -4.99
C ASN A 107 -0.61 2.76 -4.83
N LEU A 108 -1.49 3.58 -4.28
CA LEU A 108 -2.91 3.33 -4.17
C LEU A 108 -3.62 4.13 -5.25
N VAL A 109 -4.52 3.49 -5.97
CA VAL A 109 -5.41 4.16 -6.93
C VAL A 109 -6.83 4.02 -6.43
N THR A 110 -7.56 5.12 -6.34
CA THR A 110 -8.98 5.08 -5.96
C THR A 110 -9.86 4.67 -7.14
N LYS A 111 -11.06 4.16 -6.84
CA LYS A 111 -12.05 3.84 -7.88
C LYS A 111 -12.49 5.11 -8.59
N GLY A 112 -12.26 5.15 -9.90
CA GLY A 112 -12.79 6.19 -10.77
C GLY A 112 -14.32 6.12 -10.91
N GLY A 113 -14.94 7.26 -11.14
CA GLY A 113 -16.35 7.35 -11.52
C GLY A 113 -16.58 6.83 -12.94
N THR A 114 -17.83 6.45 -13.23
CA THR A 114 -18.30 6.16 -14.59
C THR A 114 -19.57 6.97 -14.82
N ASN A 115 -20.05 7.02 -16.06
CA ASN A 115 -21.26 7.79 -16.41
C ASN A 115 -22.56 7.09 -15.95
N ASP A 116 -22.47 5.83 -15.53
CA ASP A 116 -23.61 5.07 -15.03
C ASP A 116 -23.68 5.15 -13.51
N PHE A 117 -24.88 5.00 -12.94
CA PHE A 117 -25.05 4.97 -11.49
C PHE A 117 -24.48 3.67 -10.91
N HIS A 118 -23.51 3.79 -9.99
CA HIS A 118 -22.95 2.68 -9.25
C HIS A 118 -22.65 3.08 -7.80
N GLY A 119 -22.63 2.08 -6.93
CA GLY A 119 -22.35 2.25 -5.50
C GLY A 119 -22.25 0.90 -4.81
N GLY A 120 -21.65 0.89 -3.62
CA GLY A 120 -21.55 -0.29 -2.79
C GLY A 120 -21.66 0.09 -1.32
N ALA A 121 -22.37 -0.74 -0.56
CA ALA A 121 -22.44 -0.64 0.89
C ALA A 121 -21.66 -1.80 1.51
N PHE A 122 -21.15 -1.60 2.73
CA PHE A 122 -20.55 -2.68 3.51
C PHE A 122 -20.94 -2.54 4.97
N LEU A 123 -20.97 -3.68 5.66
CA LEU A 123 -21.15 -3.78 7.10
C LEU A 123 -19.91 -4.45 7.67
N GLN A 124 -19.33 -3.84 8.70
CA GLN A 124 -18.25 -4.42 9.49
C GLN A 124 -18.70 -4.42 10.95
N VAL A 125 -18.74 -5.61 11.55
CA VAL A 125 -19.02 -5.79 12.98
C VAL A 125 -17.68 -6.05 13.67
N LEU A 126 -17.38 -5.27 14.71
CA LEU A 126 -16.18 -5.39 15.54
C LEU A 126 -16.25 -6.60 16.47
#